data_AF-A0ABD0TG20-F1
#
_entry.id   AF-A0ABD0TG20-F1
#
_cell.length_a   1.000
_cell.length_b   1.000
_cell.length_c   1.000
_cell.angle_alpha   90.00
_cell.angle_beta   90.00
_cell.angle_gamma   90.00
#
_symmetry.space_group_name_H-M   'P 1'
#
loop_
_entity.id
_entity.type
_entity.pdbx_description
1 polymer ?
#
loop_
_entity_poly.entity_id
_entity_poly.type
_entity_poly.pdbx_seq_one_letter_code
_entity_poly.pdbx_strand_id
1 'polypeptide(L)'
;MQNFSSIRHREFHQTNIRKIKPLHQKNINWHRAGLEPATFGYPGHCSYQLRELHKIWHLGTRKSVALESVKYLAQRGTKPSTKDPNKYHFSRDSRLKCPTLYINAIDSPFSSDEYSIEMREVIEKNNPDYEIHFMSGTHYVHLNNPERLAPLIKQFMNKHNLRI
;
A
#
# COMPACT_ATOMS: atom_id res chain seq x y z
N MET A 1 20.96 27.57 11.01
CA MET A 1 20.08 26.71 11.84
C MET A 1 18.65 27.15 11.63
N GLN A 2 17.84 26.38 10.90
CA GLN A 2 16.39 26.57 10.83
C GLN A 2 15.72 25.25 11.20
N ASN A 3 15.02 25.27 12.34
CA ASN A 3 14.25 24.16 12.87
C ASN A 3 12.97 23.98 12.03
N PHE A 4 12.89 22.90 11.25
CA PHE A 4 11.61 22.42 10.72
C PHE A 4 11.01 21.45 11.73
N SER A 5 10.25 22.00 12.66
CA SER A 5 9.40 21.26 13.57
C SER A 5 8.30 20.51 12.80
N SER A 6 7.93 19.34 13.32
CA SER A 6 6.91 18.45 12.78
C SER A 6 5.63 19.20 12.41
N ILE A 7 5.27 19.18 11.12
CA ILE A 7 3.95 19.63 10.68
C ILE A 7 2.94 18.58 11.16
N ARG A 8 2.08 18.95 12.12
CA ARG A 8 1.01 18.09 12.62
C ARG A 8 -0.04 17.91 11.52
N HIS A 9 -0.42 16.66 11.28
CA HIS A 9 -1.29 16.15 10.21
C HIS A 9 -2.55 16.99 9.88
N ARG A 10 -3.16 17.68 10.86
CA ARG A 10 -4.37 18.49 10.61
C ARG A 10 -4.14 19.68 9.68
N GLU A 11 -2.95 20.29 9.66
CA GLU A 11 -2.67 21.45 8.81
C GLU A 11 -2.33 21.05 7.36
N PHE A 12 -1.87 19.82 7.14
CA PHE A 12 -1.56 19.29 5.81
C PHE A 12 -2.80 18.80 5.05
N HIS A 13 -3.82 18.32 5.77
CA HIS A 13 -5.06 17.79 5.17
C HIS A 13 -5.86 18.83 4.38
N GLN A 14 -6.01 20.06 4.90
CA GLN A 14 -6.83 21.07 4.21
C GLN A 14 -6.14 21.69 2.98
N THR A 15 -4.81 21.80 3.00
CA THR A 15 -4.05 22.45 1.92
C THR A 15 -3.70 21.51 0.77
N ASN A 16 -3.56 20.20 1.00
CA ASN A 16 -3.19 19.25 -0.06
C ASN A 16 -4.34 18.47 -0.70
N ILE A 17 -5.50 18.30 -0.05
CA ILE A 17 -6.68 17.71 -0.74
C ILE A 17 -7.08 18.56 -1.96
N ARG A 18 -6.90 19.89 -1.89
CA ARG A 18 -7.11 20.79 -3.03
C ARG A 18 -6.00 20.71 -4.10
N LYS A 19 -4.79 20.27 -3.74
CA LYS A 19 -3.64 20.05 -4.66
C LYS A 19 -3.57 18.64 -5.25
N ILE A 20 -4.21 17.65 -4.62
CA ILE A 20 -4.33 16.28 -5.14
C ILE A 20 -5.34 16.21 -6.30
N LYS A 21 -6.42 17.01 -6.27
CA LYS A 21 -7.38 17.10 -7.40
C LYS A 21 -6.72 17.46 -8.75
N PRO A 22 -5.83 18.45 -8.86
CA PRO A 22 -5.13 18.74 -10.13
C PRO A 22 -4.04 17.72 -10.49
N LEU A 23 -3.49 16.95 -9.54
CA LEU A 23 -2.59 15.82 -9.83
C LEU A 23 -3.36 14.63 -10.43
N HIS A 24 -4.61 14.41 -9.98
CA HIS A 24 -5.52 13.46 -10.60
C HIS A 24 -5.79 13.83 -12.07
N GLN A 25 -5.91 15.13 -12.39
CA GLN A 25 -6.10 15.60 -13.77
C GLN A 25 -4.84 15.43 -14.64
N LYS A 26 -3.63 15.57 -14.07
CA LYS A 26 -2.38 15.28 -14.80
C LYS A 26 -2.20 13.78 -15.05
N ASN A 27 -2.74 12.91 -14.20
CA ASN A 27 -2.71 11.47 -14.41
C ASN A 27 -3.63 10.99 -15.56
N ILE A 28 -4.67 11.77 -15.91
CA ILE A 28 -5.54 11.48 -17.06
C ILE A 28 -4.80 11.62 -18.40
N ASN A 29 -3.72 12.41 -18.45
CA ASN A 29 -2.96 12.62 -19.69
C ASN A 29 -2.05 11.45 -20.09
N TRP A 30 -1.73 10.51 -19.18
CA TRP A 30 -0.94 9.32 -19.54
C TRP A 30 -1.74 8.33 -20.39
N HIS A 31 -3.06 8.27 -20.24
CA HIS A 31 -3.93 7.48 -21.11
C HIS A 31 -3.95 7.96 -22.58
N ARG A 32 -3.60 9.24 -22.83
CA ARG A 32 -3.49 9.80 -24.19
C ARG A 32 -2.14 9.59 -24.85
N ALA A 33 -1.11 9.23 -24.08
CA ALA A 33 0.27 9.10 -24.57
C ALA A 33 0.60 7.73 -25.17
N GLY A 34 -0.35 6.79 -25.23
CA GLY A 34 -0.13 5.45 -25.81
C GLY A 34 0.90 4.59 -25.08
N LEU A 35 1.37 5.02 -23.90
CA LEU A 35 2.22 4.25 -23.02
C LEU A 35 1.30 3.40 -22.14
N GLU A 36 1.03 2.17 -22.57
CA GLU A 36 0.42 1.15 -21.72
C GLU A 36 1.15 1.14 -20.37
N PRO A 37 0.44 1.26 -19.23
CA PRO A 37 1.08 1.10 -17.94
C PRO A 37 1.71 -0.29 -17.95
N ALA A 38 3.02 -0.34 -17.72
CA ALA A 38 3.78 -1.57 -17.61
C ALA A 38 3.22 -2.41 -16.47
N THR A 39 2.17 -3.16 -16.78
CA THR A 39 1.61 -4.23 -15.98
C THR A 39 2.62 -5.36 -16.10
N PHE A 40 3.66 -5.29 -15.28
CA PHE A 40 4.64 -6.35 -15.16
C PHE A 40 3.90 -7.64 -14.77
N GLY A 41 3.53 -8.45 -15.76
CA GLY A 41 3.17 -9.87 -15.65
C GLY A 41 1.97 -10.28 -14.80
N TYR A 42 1.23 -9.37 -14.16
CA TYR A 42 0.02 -9.72 -13.41
C TYR A 42 -1.23 -9.32 -14.20
N PRO A 43 -2.09 -10.29 -14.60
CA PRO A 43 -3.27 -9.99 -15.37
C PRO A 43 -4.23 -9.11 -14.55
N GLY A 44 -4.27 -7.82 -14.87
CA GLY A 44 -5.45 -6.95 -14.98
C GLY A 44 -6.35 -6.68 -13.77
N HIS A 45 -6.53 -7.61 -12.83
CA HIS A 45 -7.41 -7.43 -11.69
C HIS A 45 -6.87 -8.23 -10.51
N CYS A 46 -6.48 -7.54 -9.43
CA CYS A 46 -6.18 -8.17 -8.14
C CYS A 46 -7.44 -8.74 -7.47
N SER A 47 -8.42 -9.25 -8.23
CA SER A 47 -9.65 -9.85 -7.75
C SER A 47 -9.91 -11.19 -8.46
N TYR A 48 -10.24 -12.19 -7.66
CA TYR A 48 -10.31 -13.60 -8.02
C TYR A 48 -11.70 -14.15 -7.70
N GLN A 49 -12.15 -15.18 -8.41
CA GLN A 49 -13.32 -15.91 -7.93
C GLN A 49 -12.98 -16.63 -6.62
N LEU A 50 -13.97 -16.82 -5.74
CA LEU A 50 -13.76 -17.42 -4.42
C LEU A 50 -13.03 -18.78 -4.49
N ARG A 51 -13.36 -19.61 -5.49
CA ARG A 51 -12.71 -20.90 -5.73
C ARG A 51 -11.20 -20.77 -6.04
N GLU A 52 -10.82 -19.73 -6.77
CA GLU A 52 -9.44 -19.47 -7.16
C GLU A 52 -8.68 -18.91 -5.98
N LEU A 53 -9.29 -17.99 -5.25
CA LEU A 53 -8.76 -17.45 -4.00
C LEU A 53 -8.43 -18.57 -3.01
N HIS A 54 -9.34 -19.54 -2.85
CA HIS A 54 -9.10 -20.68 -1.95
C HIS A 54 -7.88 -21.50 -2.36
N LYS A 55 -7.71 -21.75 -3.67
CA LYS A 55 -6.53 -22.46 -4.20
C LYS A 55 -5.25 -21.65 -3.97
N ILE A 56 -5.28 -20.34 -4.25
CA ILE A 56 -4.13 -19.46 -4.04
C ILE A 56 -3.71 -19.47 -2.57
N TRP A 57 -4.65 -19.41 -1.63
CA TRP A 57 -4.36 -19.45 -0.20
C TRP A 57 -3.78 -20.80 0.23
N HIS A 58 -4.38 -21.91 -0.21
CA HIS A 58 -3.90 -23.27 0.07
C HIS A 58 -2.45 -23.43 -0.41
N LEU A 59 -2.15 -22.98 -1.63
CA LEU A 59 -0.80 -23.04 -2.18
C LEU A 59 0.16 -22.07 -1.46
N GLY A 60 -0.28 -20.85 -1.14
CA GLY A 60 0.51 -19.84 -0.43
C GLY A 60 0.92 -20.28 0.98
N THR A 61 0.11 -21.11 1.63
CA THR A 61 0.44 -21.74 2.93
C THR A 61 1.27 -23.02 2.77
N ARG A 62 1.87 -23.25 1.60
CA ARG A 62 2.59 -24.49 1.26
C ARG A 62 1.77 -25.76 1.52
N LYS A 63 0.45 -25.68 1.26
CA LYS A 63 -0.52 -26.76 1.49
C LYS A 63 -0.70 -27.19 2.95
N SER A 64 -0.22 -26.41 3.92
CA SER A 64 -0.41 -26.69 5.36
C SER A 64 -1.86 -26.52 5.83
N VAL A 65 -2.65 -25.70 5.13
CA VAL A 65 -4.07 -25.49 5.41
C VAL A 65 -4.91 -26.25 4.39
N ALA A 66 -5.81 -27.16 4.80
CA ALA A 66 -6.69 -27.88 3.88
C ALA A 66 -7.64 -26.94 3.10
N LEU A 67 -8.02 -27.32 1.88
CA LEU A 67 -8.79 -26.45 0.98
C LEU A 67 -10.16 -26.08 1.57
N GLU A 68 -10.85 -27.02 2.22
CA GLU A 68 -12.12 -26.74 2.92
C GLU A 68 -11.97 -25.80 4.12
N SER A 69 -10.79 -25.75 4.73
CA SER A 69 -10.50 -24.91 5.90
C SER A 69 -10.13 -23.48 5.52
N VAL A 70 -9.75 -23.23 4.26
CA VAL A 70 -9.37 -21.87 3.80
C VAL A 70 -10.49 -20.85 4.01
N LYS A 71 -11.76 -21.26 3.91
CA LYS A 71 -12.92 -20.36 4.13
C LYS A 71 -12.85 -19.61 5.46
N TYR A 72 -12.32 -20.23 6.53
CA TYR A 72 -12.20 -19.61 7.84
C TYR A 72 -11.12 -18.51 7.88
N LEU A 73 -10.05 -18.67 7.09
CA LEU A 73 -9.02 -17.65 6.92
C LEU A 73 -9.48 -16.55 5.96
N ALA A 74 -10.16 -16.94 4.87
CA ALA A 74 -10.68 -16.04 3.86
C ALA A 74 -11.71 -15.04 4.43
N GLN A 75 -12.51 -15.45 5.42
CA GLN A 75 -13.43 -14.56 6.15
C GLN A 75 -12.78 -13.29 6.69
N ARG A 76 -11.46 -13.31 6.95
CA ARG A 76 -10.74 -12.19 7.59
C ARG A 76 -9.77 -11.48 6.66
N GLY A 77 -9.21 -12.20 5.70
CA GLY A 77 -8.23 -11.63 4.77
C GLY A 77 -8.72 -11.56 3.33
N THR A 78 -10.04 -11.48 3.12
CA THR A 78 -10.62 -11.17 1.80
C THR A 78 -11.71 -10.13 1.92
N LYS A 79 -11.84 -9.32 0.88
CA LYS A 79 -12.92 -8.36 0.70
C LYS A 79 -13.53 -8.52 -0.69
N PRO A 80 -14.84 -8.26 -0.85
CA PRO A 80 -15.45 -8.21 -2.17
C PRO A 80 -14.79 -7.12 -3.02
N SER A 81 -14.69 -7.34 -4.32
CA SER A 81 -14.17 -6.34 -5.25
C SER A 81 -15.21 -5.24 -5.47
N THR A 82 -14.75 -3.98 -5.50
CA THR A 82 -15.59 -2.83 -5.85
C THR A 82 -16.00 -2.82 -7.33
N LYS A 83 -15.24 -3.49 -8.19
CA LYS A 83 -15.43 -3.50 -9.65
C LYS A 83 -16.30 -4.66 -10.16
N ASP A 84 -16.26 -5.81 -9.47
CA ASP A 84 -16.98 -7.02 -9.86
C ASP A 84 -17.54 -7.70 -8.60
N PRO A 85 -18.87 -7.68 -8.37
CA PRO A 85 -19.49 -8.28 -7.19
C PRO A 85 -19.21 -9.79 -7.01
N ASN A 86 -18.85 -10.50 -8.07
CA ASN A 86 -18.57 -11.94 -8.03
C ASN A 86 -17.11 -12.27 -7.74
N LYS A 87 -16.25 -11.26 -7.58
CA LYS A 87 -14.82 -11.43 -7.32
C LYS A 87 -14.42 -10.85 -5.97
N TYR A 88 -13.37 -11.42 -5.42
CA TYR A 88 -12.82 -11.09 -4.12
C TYR A 88 -11.34 -10.76 -4.26
N HIS A 89 -10.85 -9.82 -3.49
CA HIS A 89 -9.42 -9.53 -3.39
C HIS A 89 -8.93 -9.88 -1.99
N PHE A 90 -7.65 -10.23 -1.88
CA PHE A 90 -7.03 -10.41 -0.57
C PHE A 90 -6.98 -9.07 0.14
N SER A 91 -7.43 -9.02 1.39
CA SER A 91 -7.27 -7.86 2.26
C SER A 91 -6.22 -8.17 3.32
N ARG A 92 -5.41 -7.17 3.69
CA ARG A 92 -4.52 -7.29 4.86
C ARG A 92 -5.36 -7.34 6.14
N ASP A 93 -4.87 -8.06 7.15
CA ASP A 93 -5.53 -8.13 8.46
C ASP A 93 -5.40 -6.77 9.17
N SER A 94 -6.50 -6.05 9.30
CA SER A 94 -6.55 -4.72 9.95
C SER A 94 -6.23 -4.76 11.44
N ARG A 95 -6.15 -5.96 12.05
CA ARG A 95 -5.77 -6.14 13.45
C ARG A 95 -4.27 -6.23 13.64
N LEU A 96 -3.47 -6.20 12.57
CA LEU A 96 -2.01 -6.17 12.70
C LEU A 96 -1.58 -4.88 13.43
N LYS A 97 -1.07 -5.03 14.65
CA LYS A 97 -0.63 -3.93 15.53
C LYS A 97 0.89 -3.78 15.61
N CYS A 98 1.65 -4.49 14.77
CA CYS A 98 3.09 -4.31 14.79
C CYS A 98 3.45 -2.90 14.29
N PRO A 99 4.44 -2.21 14.88
CA PRO A 99 4.97 -0.99 14.31
C PRO A 99 5.24 -1.18 12.82
N THR A 100 4.76 -0.25 11.99
CA THR A 100 4.85 -0.38 10.54
C THR A 100 5.30 0.93 9.91
N LEU A 101 6.42 0.89 9.19
CA LEU A 101 6.93 2.00 8.38
C LEU A 101 6.58 1.78 6.91
N TYR A 102 5.90 2.74 6.30
CA TYR A 102 5.57 2.75 4.88
C TYR A 102 6.22 3.94 4.18
N ILE A 103 7.05 3.67 3.17
CA ILE A 103 7.72 4.70 2.37
C ILE A 103 7.28 4.52 0.92
N ASN A 104 6.78 5.59 0.29
CA ASN A 104 6.40 5.57 -1.12
C ASN A 104 7.04 6.70 -1.92
N ALA A 105 7.52 6.36 -3.10
CA ALA A 105 8.08 7.31 -4.04
C ALA A 105 6.96 7.88 -4.92
N ILE A 106 6.83 9.20 -5.01
CA ILE A 106 5.69 9.86 -5.66
C ILE A 106 5.69 9.72 -7.18
N ASP A 107 6.85 9.52 -7.81
CA ASP A 107 6.98 9.31 -9.25
C ASP A 107 6.87 7.82 -9.62
N SER A 108 6.54 6.97 -8.65
CA SER A 108 6.30 5.53 -8.87
C SER A 108 4.86 5.29 -9.36
N PRO A 109 4.68 4.53 -10.45
CA PRO A 109 3.34 4.09 -10.86
C PRO A 109 2.77 3.02 -9.92
N PHE A 110 3.62 2.39 -9.09
CA PHE A 110 3.22 1.36 -8.15
C PHE A 110 2.66 1.98 -6.85
N SER A 111 1.69 1.28 -6.24
CA SER A 111 1.05 1.65 -4.97
C SER A 111 0.30 2.99 -4.97
N SER A 112 -0.09 3.45 -6.15
CA SER A 112 -0.86 4.68 -6.37
C SER A 112 -2.33 4.39 -6.76
N ASP A 113 -2.69 3.13 -6.88
CA ASP A 113 -4.04 2.67 -7.15
C ASP A 113 -4.97 2.78 -5.93
N GLU A 114 -6.28 2.76 -6.19
CA GLU A 114 -7.34 2.88 -5.18
C GLU A 114 -7.21 1.85 -4.04
N TYR A 115 -6.86 0.61 -4.38
CA TYR A 115 -6.71 -0.46 -3.37
C TYR A 115 -5.51 -0.18 -2.45
N SER A 116 -4.39 0.29 -3.00
CA SER A 116 -3.24 0.71 -2.21
C SER A 116 -3.55 1.91 -1.31
N ILE A 117 -4.41 2.84 -1.75
CA ILE A 117 -4.86 3.97 -0.93
C ILE A 117 -5.73 3.48 0.23
N GLU A 118 -6.78 2.70 -0.05
CA GLU A 118 -7.67 2.13 0.99
C GLU A 118 -6.86 1.34 2.03
N MET A 119 -5.90 0.55 1.58
CA MET A 119 -5.06 -0.26 2.48
C MET A 119 -4.27 0.62 3.46
N ARG A 120 -3.70 1.74 3.00
CA ARG A 120 -2.97 2.66 3.88
C ARG A 120 -3.88 3.33 4.90
N GLU A 121 -5.07 3.75 4.49
CA GLU A 121 -6.07 4.35 5.39
C GLU A 121 -6.54 3.37 6.46
N VAL A 122 -6.75 2.10 6.07
CA VAL A 122 -7.13 1.04 7.02
C VAL A 122 -6.02 0.77 8.03
N ILE A 123 -4.75 0.72 7.61
CA ILE A 123 -3.63 0.52 8.54
C ILE A 123 -3.50 1.73 9.45
N GLU A 124 -3.50 2.95 8.91
CA GLU A 124 -3.39 4.18 9.70
C GLU A 124 -4.49 4.30 10.76
N LYS A 125 -5.73 3.99 10.38
CA LYS A 125 -6.86 4.01 11.32
C LYS A 125 -6.71 3.00 12.46
N ASN A 126 -6.09 1.85 12.18
CA ASN A 126 -6.07 0.72 13.10
C ASN A 126 -4.72 0.51 13.80
N ASN A 127 -3.64 1.17 13.39
CA ASN A 127 -2.32 0.95 13.94
C ASN A 127 -1.70 2.29 14.43
N PRO A 128 -1.67 2.54 15.75
CA PRO A 128 -1.13 3.79 16.29
C PRO A 128 0.38 3.97 16.05
N ASP A 129 1.09 2.87 15.77
CA ASP A 129 2.51 2.83 15.47
C ASP A 129 2.79 2.74 13.96
N TYR A 130 1.86 3.24 13.14
CA TYR A 130 2.02 3.36 11.70
C TYR A 130 2.66 4.70 11.32
N GLU A 131 3.73 4.65 10.55
CA GLU A 131 4.41 5.82 10.00
C GLU A 131 4.41 5.77 8.47
N ILE A 132 4.06 6.89 7.83
CA ILE A 132 4.00 7.00 6.38
C ILE A 132 4.82 8.19 5.88
N HIS A 133 5.68 7.95 4.88
CA HIS A 133 6.48 8.98 4.23
C HIS A 133 6.36 8.90 2.71
N PHE A 134 6.09 10.06 2.09
CA PHE A 134 6.13 10.25 0.65
C PHE A 134 7.37 11.04 0.26
N MET A 135 8.09 10.60 -0.78
CA MET A 135 9.31 11.26 -1.23
C MET A 135 9.41 11.32 -2.76
N SER A 136 10.15 12.30 -3.27
CA SER A 136 10.47 12.39 -4.70
C SER A 136 11.36 11.24 -5.15
N GLY A 137 11.12 10.75 -6.36
CA GLY A 137 11.84 9.63 -6.94
C GLY A 137 10.92 8.57 -7.54
N THR A 138 11.53 7.68 -8.32
CA THR A 138 10.87 6.51 -8.91
C THR A 138 10.80 5.36 -7.90
N HIS A 139 10.19 4.24 -8.31
CA HIS A 139 10.17 2.99 -7.52
C HIS A 139 11.55 2.59 -6.96
N TYR A 140 12.62 2.83 -7.73
CA TYR A 140 13.99 2.48 -7.38
C TYR A 140 14.69 3.48 -6.44
N VAL A 141 13.97 4.41 -5.82
CA VAL A 141 14.55 5.41 -4.89
C VAL A 141 15.36 4.75 -3.77
N HIS A 142 14.96 3.55 -3.33
CA HIS A 142 15.67 2.78 -2.32
C HIS A 142 17.03 2.23 -2.78
N LEU A 143 17.25 2.11 -4.10
CA LEU A 143 18.53 1.70 -4.70
C LEU A 143 19.37 2.91 -5.13
N ASN A 144 18.71 3.92 -5.71
CA ASN A 144 19.40 5.07 -6.32
C ASN A 144 19.70 6.19 -5.32
N ASN A 145 18.89 6.32 -4.26
CA ASN A 145 19.03 7.34 -3.24
C ASN A 145 18.82 6.78 -1.82
N PRO A 146 19.54 5.70 -1.44
CA PRO A 146 19.37 5.07 -0.13
C PRO A 146 19.67 6.03 1.04
N GLU A 147 20.51 7.04 0.82
CA GLU A 147 20.82 8.10 1.79
C GLU A 147 19.58 8.89 2.24
N ARG A 148 18.52 8.93 1.42
CA ARG A 148 17.26 9.59 1.78
C ARG A 148 16.36 8.70 2.64
N LEU A 149 16.45 7.38 2.49
CA LEU A 149 15.62 6.42 3.23
C LEU A 149 16.27 6.00 4.54
N ALA A 150 17.59 5.86 4.56
CA ALA A 150 18.32 5.34 5.71
C ALA A 150 18.04 6.09 7.03
N PRO A 151 17.92 7.44 7.06
CA PRO A 151 17.58 8.16 8.28
C PRO A 151 16.17 7.83 8.80
N LEU A 152 15.19 7.72 7.89
CA LEU A 152 13.81 7.38 8.24
C LEU A 152 13.73 5.98 8.86
N ILE A 153 14.41 5.02 8.24
CA ILE A 153 14.49 3.64 8.74
C ILE A 153 15.17 3.63 10.12
N LYS A 154 16.33 4.29 10.27
CA LYS A 154 17.03 4.35 11.56
C LYS A 154 16.18 4.99 12.66
N GLN A 155 15.49 6.09 12.35
CA GLN A 155 14.61 6.77 13.29
C GLN A 155 13.46 5.87 13.75
N PHE A 156 12.81 5.20 12.80
CA PHE A 156 11.73 4.26 13.08
C PHE A 156 12.20 3.09 13.96
N MET A 157 13.35 2.50 13.61
CA MET A 157 13.93 1.38 14.37
C MET A 157 14.25 1.80 15.80
N ASN A 158 14.88 2.97 15.99
CA ASN A 158 15.19 3.50 17.31
C ASN A 158 13.93 3.81 18.13
N LYS A 159 12.91 4.42 17.50
CA LYS A 159 11.63 4.74 18.16
C LYS A 159 10.92 3.50 18.70
N HIS A 160 11.00 2.39 17.99
CA HIS A 160 10.33 1.13 18.34
C HIS A 160 11.27 0.10 18.98
N ASN A 161 12.48 0.50 19.38
CA ASN A 161 13.49 -0.34 20.00
C ASN A 161 13.78 -1.64 19.21
N LEU A 162 13.70 -1.57 17.88
CA LEU A 162 13.95 -2.71 16.99
C LEU A 162 15.46 -2.87 16.80
N ARG A 163 15.94 -4.11 16.93
CA ARG A 163 17.35 -4.47 16.73
C ARG A 163 17.48 -5.36 15.50
N ILE A 164 18.55 -5.17 14.73
CA ILE A 164 18.91 -5.93 13.53
C ILE A 164 20.31 -6.49 13.70
#